data_AF-A0A9Q0NFS2-F1
#
_entry.id   AF-A0A9Q0NFS2-F1
#
_cell.length_a   1.000
_cell.length_b   1.000
_cell.length_c   1.000
_cell.angle_alpha   90.00
_cell.angle_beta   90.00
_cell.angle_gamma   90.00
#
_symmetry.space_group_name_H-M   'P 1'
#
loop_
_entity.id
_entity.type
_entity.pdbx_description
1 polymer ?
#
loop_
_entity_poly.entity_id
_entity_poly.type
_entity_poly.pdbx_seq_one_letter_code
_entity_poly.pdbx_strand_id
1 'polypeptide(L)'
;MLAKFRVICGYFLCLLVLFCYHQTVDIMANETSKTSETPSSNKITLPSNVLEKLYQRYSIKQRRAGLECFLAASVLFDLWAIFIPQGQSWESLAITCSFLLLNLLVVIFLKIFKRSRHRGLLYDVTPLVAWIIATLQLFLQLLFKGAVTPRDSLGWAILLNFLVHVSLPIPLKYTGILFGIGSYTLHLSTTMVLPKKDEFFIQQQFVNALLMIIAASIGLLCYFMGESKHKRAFLEAKQSLEVKMVIEEQSAEQERLLLSVLPEHVAVKMRQDLGSNDSEQFKKIYMSRHENVSILYADIVGFTAISSTYSAQDLVKMLNELFARFDRLAEKYHQLRIKILGDCYYSISGAPVERPDHAVLCVHMGLSMVKAIKYVQKKANSPVDMRVGIHTGAVLAGILGQRQWQFDVYSKDVELANKMESSGKAGRVHISEKTLSFLSGEFEVEQAFGEKREEALRIAGLKTYFIKKVLKPFVSTNTEHTNGSAKVDTDGSIASDCASIASKEEDEKVRAVGEYDGADSLPDKEDDFKQRLKKELLSRDHHG
;
A
#
# COMPACT_ATOMS: atom_id res chain seq x y z
N MET A 1 -60.57 -15.51 -12.35
CA MET A 1 -59.24 -14.93 -12.68
C MET A 1 -58.60 -14.20 -11.50
N LEU A 2 -59.33 -13.39 -10.73
CA LEU A 2 -58.86 -12.76 -9.47
C LEU A 2 -58.40 -13.74 -8.37
N ALA A 3 -58.99 -14.94 -8.31
CA ALA A 3 -58.50 -16.01 -7.43
C ALA A 3 -57.10 -16.52 -7.81
N LYS A 4 -56.74 -16.49 -9.11
CA LYS A 4 -55.40 -16.87 -9.57
C LYS A 4 -54.34 -15.82 -9.20
N PHE A 5 -54.72 -14.55 -9.14
CA PHE A 5 -53.81 -13.46 -8.72
C PHE A 5 -53.56 -13.45 -7.20
N ARG A 6 -54.58 -13.79 -6.39
CA ARG A 6 -54.41 -14.05 -4.94
C ARG A 6 -53.45 -15.21 -4.67
N VAL A 7 -53.55 -16.25 -5.50
CA VAL A 7 -52.65 -17.40 -5.44
C VAL A 7 -51.23 -16.99 -5.84
N ILE A 8 -51.04 -16.22 -6.92
CA ILE A 8 -49.72 -15.73 -7.36
C ILE A 8 -49.07 -14.81 -6.32
N CYS A 9 -49.82 -13.87 -5.72
CA CYS A 9 -49.30 -12.98 -4.69
C CYS A 9 -48.97 -13.74 -3.39
N GLY A 10 -49.78 -14.75 -3.04
CA GLY A 10 -49.50 -15.68 -1.94
C GLY A 10 -48.28 -16.56 -2.20
N TYR A 11 -48.11 -17.09 -3.42
CA TYR A 11 -46.92 -17.84 -3.85
C TYR A 11 -45.68 -16.96 -3.85
N PHE A 12 -45.80 -15.68 -4.22
CA PHE A 12 -44.69 -14.73 -4.20
C PHE A 12 -44.26 -14.41 -2.77
N LEU A 13 -45.21 -14.20 -1.86
CA LEU A 13 -44.94 -14.04 -0.43
C LEU A 13 -44.34 -15.32 0.18
N CYS A 14 -44.83 -16.49 -0.22
CA CYS A 14 -44.33 -17.79 0.23
C CYS A 14 -42.92 -18.08 -0.31
N LEU A 15 -42.64 -17.73 -1.57
CA LEU A 15 -41.29 -17.78 -2.17
C LEU A 15 -40.33 -16.83 -1.48
N LEU A 16 -40.76 -15.62 -1.11
CA LEU A 16 -39.96 -14.68 -0.33
C LEU A 16 -39.68 -15.19 1.10
N VAL A 17 -40.66 -15.83 1.74
CA VAL A 17 -40.50 -16.45 3.06
C VAL A 17 -39.57 -17.68 2.98
N LEU A 18 -39.70 -18.52 1.95
CA LEU A 18 -38.80 -19.65 1.68
C LEU A 18 -37.37 -19.18 1.37
N PHE A 19 -37.22 -18.07 0.63
CA PHE A 19 -35.92 -17.47 0.34
C PHE A 19 -35.29 -16.84 1.59
N CYS A 20 -36.06 -16.12 2.43
CA CYS A 20 -35.57 -15.65 3.73
C CYS A 20 -35.22 -16.86 4.64
N TYR A 21 -36.03 -17.92 4.70
CA TYR A 21 -35.78 -19.14 5.50
C TYR A 21 -34.50 -19.88 5.08
N HIS A 22 -34.30 -20.10 3.76
CA HIS A 22 -33.09 -20.73 3.25
C HIS A 22 -31.84 -19.89 3.59
N GLN A 23 -31.97 -18.56 3.53
CA GLN A 23 -30.91 -17.65 3.96
C GLN A 23 -30.67 -17.65 5.48
N THR A 24 -31.67 -17.91 6.32
CA THR A 24 -31.50 -18.02 7.78
C THR A 24 -30.77 -19.31 8.15
N VAL A 25 -31.10 -20.41 7.48
CA VAL A 25 -30.45 -21.71 7.68
C VAL A 25 -28.97 -21.65 7.30
N ASP A 26 -28.62 -20.99 6.19
CA ASP A 26 -27.21 -20.78 5.79
C ASP A 26 -26.42 -19.93 6.80
N ILE A 27 -27.08 -19.00 7.49
CA ILE A 27 -26.45 -18.17 8.53
C ILE A 27 -26.18 -18.98 9.80
N MET A 28 -27.12 -19.83 10.22
CA MET A 28 -26.98 -20.67 11.42
C MET A 28 -26.00 -21.82 11.20
N ALA A 29 -25.98 -22.42 10.00
CA ALA A 29 -25.03 -23.48 9.64
C ALA A 29 -23.56 -22.99 9.62
N ASN A 30 -23.34 -21.71 9.32
CA ASN A 30 -22.01 -21.11 9.28
C ASN A 30 -21.55 -20.56 10.65
N GLU A 31 -22.46 -20.37 11.60
CA GLU A 31 -22.11 -20.05 13.00
C GLU A 31 -21.54 -21.24 13.76
N THR A 32 -21.95 -22.47 13.42
CA THR A 32 -21.38 -23.69 14.01
C THR A 32 -19.99 -24.06 13.47
N SER A 33 -19.51 -23.41 12.40
CA SER A 33 -18.24 -23.75 11.75
C SER A 33 -17.05 -22.85 12.13
N LYS A 34 -17.26 -21.73 12.85
CA LYS A 34 -16.19 -20.75 13.16
C LYS A 34 -15.94 -20.61 14.68
N THR A 35 -15.88 -21.72 15.39
CA THR A 35 -15.13 -21.82 16.66
C THR A 35 -13.81 -22.53 16.40
N SER A 36 -12.95 -21.92 15.59
CA SER A 36 -11.53 -22.28 15.53
C SER A 36 -10.74 -21.02 15.83
N GLU A 37 -10.15 -21.01 17.02
CA GLU A 37 -9.27 -19.98 17.54
C GLU A 37 -8.19 -19.62 16.50
N THR A 38 -8.07 -18.34 16.19
CA THR A 38 -6.87 -17.80 15.55
C THR A 38 -6.05 -17.10 16.63
N PRO A 39 -4.72 -17.30 16.67
CA PRO A 39 -3.89 -16.87 17.77
C PRO A 39 -3.85 -15.34 17.86
N SER A 40 -3.81 -14.86 19.10
CA SER A 40 -3.71 -13.46 19.49
C SER A 40 -2.40 -12.84 19.00
N SER A 41 -2.40 -12.29 17.80
CA SER A 41 -1.48 -11.22 17.39
C SER A 41 -2.23 -9.89 17.50
N ASN A 42 -1.60 -8.89 18.11
CA ASN A 42 -2.10 -7.55 18.43
C ASN A 42 -3.23 -7.07 17.50
N LYS A 43 -4.49 -7.24 17.93
CA LYS A 43 -5.64 -6.70 17.19
C LYS A 43 -5.66 -5.19 17.37
N ILE A 44 -5.06 -4.47 16.43
CA ILE A 44 -5.15 -3.02 16.35
C ILE A 44 -6.63 -2.66 16.19
N THR A 45 -7.20 -2.11 17.26
CA THR A 45 -8.63 -1.84 17.34
C THR A 45 -8.89 -0.38 17.00
N LEU A 46 -9.49 -0.14 15.83
CA LEU A 46 -10.07 1.17 15.50
C LEU A 46 -11.12 1.54 16.57
N PRO A 47 -11.17 2.80 17.02
CA PRO A 47 -12.16 3.24 17.99
C PRO A 47 -13.58 3.02 17.46
N SER A 48 -14.46 2.52 18.33
CA SER A 48 -15.83 2.09 17.99
C SER A 48 -16.62 3.15 17.19
N ASN A 49 -16.50 4.42 17.58
CA ASN A 49 -17.17 5.55 16.94
C ASN A 49 -16.71 5.77 15.49
N VAL A 50 -15.43 5.53 15.17
CA VAL A 50 -14.91 5.68 13.81
C VAL A 50 -15.32 4.49 12.96
N LEU A 51 -15.27 3.29 13.53
CA LEU A 51 -15.72 2.06 12.87
C LEU A 51 -17.21 2.13 12.52
N GLU A 52 -18.03 2.65 13.44
CA GLU A 52 -19.46 2.84 13.21
C GLU A 52 -19.74 3.86 12.11
N LYS A 53 -19.02 4.98 12.08
CA LYS A 53 -19.12 5.97 10.99
C LYS A 53 -18.72 5.39 9.63
N LEU A 54 -17.67 4.57 9.57
CA LEU A 54 -17.25 3.89 8.35
C LEU A 54 -18.31 2.88 7.89
N TYR A 55 -18.83 2.07 8.82
CA TYR A 55 -19.91 1.13 8.56
C TYR A 55 -21.20 1.82 8.06
N GLN A 56 -21.58 2.96 8.66
CA GLN A 56 -22.74 3.74 8.22
C GLN A 56 -22.59 4.19 6.76
N ARG A 57 -21.41 4.70 6.38
CA ARG A 57 -21.14 5.09 4.98
C ARG A 57 -21.17 3.90 4.03
N TYR A 58 -20.54 2.78 4.42
CA TYR A 58 -20.53 1.55 3.64
C TYR A 58 -21.94 0.99 3.43
N SER A 59 -22.73 0.88 4.50
CA SER A 59 -24.09 0.33 4.48
C SER A 59 -25.05 1.21 3.66
N ILE A 60 -25.01 2.54 3.78
CA ILE A 60 -25.82 3.44 2.95
C ILE A 60 -25.52 3.21 1.47
N LYS A 61 -24.23 3.14 1.09
CA LYS A 61 -23.83 2.94 -0.31
C LYS A 61 -24.33 1.61 -0.84
N GLN A 62 -24.17 0.52 -0.09
CA GLN A 62 -24.62 -0.81 -0.49
C GLN A 62 -26.14 -0.88 -0.66
N ARG A 63 -26.89 -0.16 0.18
CA ARG A 63 -28.36 -0.12 0.13
C ARG A 63 -28.91 0.81 -0.96
N ARG A 64 -28.10 1.68 -1.58
CA ARG A 64 -28.55 2.54 -2.70
C ARG A 64 -29.09 1.76 -3.89
N ALA A 65 -28.57 0.55 -4.15
CA ALA A 65 -29.13 -0.33 -5.18
C ALA A 65 -30.58 -0.76 -4.87
N GLY A 66 -30.92 -0.89 -3.59
CA GLY A 66 -32.29 -1.16 -3.14
C GLY A 66 -33.28 -0.04 -3.49
N LEU A 67 -32.84 1.22 -3.52
CA LEU A 67 -33.68 2.35 -3.90
C LEU A 67 -34.14 2.25 -5.37
N GLU A 68 -33.26 1.77 -6.26
CA GLU A 68 -33.61 1.54 -7.67
C GLU A 68 -34.67 0.43 -7.80
N CYS A 69 -34.55 -0.65 -7.02
CA CYS A 69 -35.56 -1.72 -6.94
C CYS A 69 -36.91 -1.21 -6.40
N PHE A 70 -36.89 -0.33 -5.39
CA PHE A 70 -38.11 0.26 -4.83
C PHE A 70 -38.87 1.11 -5.87
N LEU A 71 -38.15 1.97 -6.59
CA LEU A 71 -38.73 2.80 -7.65
C LEU A 71 -39.22 1.95 -8.82
N ALA A 72 -38.48 0.90 -9.21
CA ALA A 72 -38.91 -0.04 -10.24
C ALA A 72 -40.21 -0.77 -9.86
N ALA A 73 -40.33 -1.22 -8.61
CA ALA A 73 -41.56 -1.84 -8.11
C ALA A 73 -42.75 -0.88 -8.11
N SER A 74 -42.53 0.40 -7.77
CA SER A 74 -43.56 1.45 -7.82
C SER A 74 -44.03 1.72 -9.25
N VAL A 75 -43.12 1.85 -10.21
CA VAL A 75 -43.44 2.01 -11.64
C VAL A 75 -44.18 0.79 -12.19
N LEU A 76 -43.77 -0.43 -11.82
CA LEU A 76 -44.45 -1.65 -12.26
C LEU A 76 -45.89 -1.74 -11.74
N PHE A 77 -46.12 -1.29 -10.50
CA PHE A 77 -47.47 -1.20 -9.95
C PHE A 77 -48.32 -0.17 -10.69
N ASP A 78 -47.78 1.00 -11.00
CA ASP A 78 -48.46 2.05 -11.78
C ASP A 78 -48.89 1.53 -13.16
N LEU A 79 -47.98 0.85 -13.86
CA LEU A 79 -48.26 0.23 -15.15
C LEU A 79 -49.35 -0.83 -15.03
N TRP A 80 -49.26 -1.71 -14.03
CA TRP A 80 -50.28 -2.73 -13.78
C TRP A 80 -51.66 -2.11 -13.51
N ALA A 81 -51.71 -1.04 -12.72
CA ALA A 81 -52.96 -0.33 -12.40
C ALA A 81 -53.60 0.32 -13.63
N ILE A 82 -52.79 0.78 -14.60
CA ILE A 82 -53.28 1.35 -15.88
C ILE A 82 -53.79 0.24 -16.82
N PHE A 83 -53.08 -0.89 -16.92
CA PHE A 83 -53.44 -1.96 -17.85
C PHE A 83 -54.64 -2.81 -17.42
N ILE A 84 -54.95 -2.89 -16.12
CA ILE A 84 -56.10 -3.65 -15.60
C ILE A 84 -57.10 -2.72 -14.90
N PRO A 85 -57.94 -1.99 -15.67
CA PRO A 85 -58.96 -1.11 -15.11
C PRO A 85 -60.12 -1.93 -14.53
N GLN A 86 -60.07 -2.26 -13.24
CA GLN A 86 -61.15 -2.96 -12.52
C GLN A 86 -62.30 -2.01 -12.15
N GLY A 87 -62.95 -1.40 -13.16
CA GLY A 87 -64.06 -0.46 -12.93
C GLY A 87 -63.64 0.86 -12.26
N GLN A 88 -62.43 1.33 -12.57
CA GLN A 88 -61.89 2.60 -12.06
C GLN A 88 -62.58 3.80 -12.69
N SER A 89 -62.80 4.86 -11.90
CA SER A 89 -63.24 6.16 -12.40
C SER A 89 -62.13 6.82 -13.21
N TRP A 90 -62.50 7.67 -14.20
CA TRP A 90 -61.53 8.44 -14.99
C TRP A 90 -60.58 9.28 -14.13
N GLU A 91 -61.05 9.74 -12.96
CA GLU A 91 -60.27 10.48 -11.97
C GLU A 91 -59.15 9.62 -11.36
N SER A 92 -59.46 8.37 -10.97
CA SER A 92 -58.44 7.46 -10.41
C SER A 92 -57.35 7.08 -11.41
N LEU A 93 -57.71 6.98 -12.70
CA LEU A 93 -56.77 6.74 -13.80
C LEU A 93 -55.86 7.96 -14.05
N ALA A 94 -56.41 9.17 -13.98
CA ALA A 94 -55.62 10.40 -14.13
C ALA A 94 -54.58 10.55 -13.00
N ILE A 95 -54.95 10.15 -11.78
CA ILE A 95 -54.05 10.14 -10.62
C ILE A 95 -52.92 9.13 -10.80
N THR A 96 -53.22 7.88 -11.21
CA THR A 96 -52.18 6.86 -11.43
C THR A 96 -51.18 7.25 -12.53
N CYS A 97 -51.66 7.84 -13.63
CA CYS A 97 -50.80 8.39 -14.68
C CYS A 97 -49.91 9.54 -14.18
N SER A 98 -50.44 10.40 -13.30
CA SER A 98 -49.67 11.51 -12.71
C SER A 98 -48.56 10.99 -11.78
N PHE A 99 -48.84 9.96 -10.98
CA PHE A 99 -47.85 9.31 -10.11
C PHE A 99 -46.79 8.53 -10.89
N LEU A 100 -47.17 7.87 -12.00
CA LEU A 100 -46.23 7.24 -12.91
C LEU A 100 -45.21 8.25 -13.46
N LEU A 101 -45.69 9.42 -13.90
CA LEU A 101 -44.84 10.50 -14.39
C LEU A 101 -43.91 11.02 -13.28
N LEU A 102 -44.42 11.20 -12.06
CA LEU A 102 -43.63 11.62 -10.91
C LEU A 102 -42.53 10.59 -10.54
N ASN A 103 -42.86 9.30 -10.50
CA ASN A 103 -41.90 8.22 -10.25
C ASN A 103 -40.80 8.17 -11.33
N LEU A 104 -41.17 8.34 -12.61
CA LEU A 104 -40.21 8.42 -13.72
C LEU A 104 -39.32 9.66 -13.61
N LEU A 105 -39.85 10.81 -13.21
CA LEU A 105 -39.06 12.02 -12.98
C LEU A 105 -38.03 11.82 -11.86
N VAL A 106 -38.39 11.16 -10.77
CA VAL A 106 -37.45 10.82 -9.67
C VAL A 106 -36.34 9.91 -10.17
N VAL A 107 -36.64 8.89 -10.98
CA VAL A 107 -35.63 7.99 -11.58
C VAL A 107 -34.70 8.76 -12.52
N ILE A 108 -35.25 9.62 -13.39
CA ILE A 108 -34.47 10.44 -14.33
C ILE A 108 -33.58 11.42 -13.56
N PHE A 109 -34.10 12.05 -12.51
CA PHE A 109 -33.35 12.95 -11.64
C PHE A 109 -32.17 12.25 -10.98
N LEU A 110 -32.38 11.06 -10.42
CA LEU A 110 -31.29 10.25 -9.85
C LEU A 110 -30.20 9.89 -10.88
N LYS A 111 -30.60 9.59 -12.13
CA LYS A 111 -29.65 9.27 -13.21
C LYS A 111 -28.86 10.49 -13.68
N ILE A 112 -29.49 11.64 -13.86
CA ILE A 112 -28.85 12.89 -14.30
C ILE A 112 -27.83 13.37 -13.25
N PHE A 113 -28.22 13.33 -11.97
CA PHE A 113 -27.37 13.83 -10.89
C PHE A 113 -26.41 12.77 -10.32
N LYS A 114 -26.32 11.58 -10.93
CA LYS A 114 -25.42 10.49 -10.51
C LYS A 114 -23.95 10.91 -10.43
N ARG A 115 -23.52 11.90 -11.22
CA ARG A 115 -22.13 12.41 -11.30
C ARG A 115 -21.92 13.78 -10.62
N SER A 116 -22.95 14.35 -9.98
CA SER A 116 -22.88 15.68 -9.39
C SER A 116 -22.13 15.71 -8.05
N ARG A 117 -21.53 16.85 -7.72
CA ARG A 117 -20.82 17.13 -6.45
C ARG A 117 -21.71 16.95 -5.21
N HIS A 118 -23.03 17.14 -5.36
CA HIS A 118 -24.01 17.03 -4.26
C HIS A 118 -24.63 15.63 -4.11
N ARG A 119 -24.03 14.58 -4.70
CA ARG A 119 -24.54 13.21 -4.68
C ARG A 119 -24.91 12.71 -3.28
N GLY A 120 -24.12 13.02 -2.24
CA GLY A 120 -24.39 12.57 -0.86
C GLY A 120 -25.77 13.00 -0.37
N LEU A 121 -26.02 14.32 -0.35
CA LEU A 121 -27.28 14.91 0.10
C LEU A 121 -28.49 14.40 -0.70
N LEU A 122 -28.32 14.23 -2.00
CA LEU A 122 -29.36 13.77 -2.92
C LEU A 122 -29.83 12.35 -2.58
N TYR A 123 -28.91 11.41 -2.36
CA TYR A 123 -29.25 10.03 -1.99
C TYR A 123 -29.75 9.90 -0.55
N ASP A 124 -29.45 10.85 0.34
CA ASP A 124 -29.94 10.84 1.71
C ASP A 124 -31.42 11.29 1.78
N VAL A 125 -31.84 12.25 0.94
CA VAL A 125 -33.22 12.79 0.92
C VAL A 125 -34.16 11.96 0.04
N THR A 126 -33.68 11.37 -1.05
CA THR A 126 -34.54 10.67 -2.02
C THR A 126 -35.40 9.53 -1.43
N PRO A 127 -34.91 8.68 -0.50
CA PRO A 127 -35.73 7.63 0.11
C PRO A 127 -36.98 8.18 0.81
N LEU A 128 -36.85 9.30 1.53
CA LEU A 128 -37.98 9.97 2.19
C LEU A 128 -39.02 10.42 1.15
N VAL A 129 -38.56 11.05 0.07
CA VAL A 129 -39.44 11.53 -1.01
C VAL A 129 -40.16 10.36 -1.70
N ALA A 130 -39.46 9.29 -2.01
CA ALA A 130 -40.05 8.09 -2.63
C ALA A 130 -41.10 7.43 -1.73
N TRP A 131 -40.86 7.38 -0.42
CA TRP A 131 -41.84 6.87 0.54
C TRP A 131 -43.09 7.76 0.63
N ILE A 132 -42.92 9.10 0.68
CA ILE A 132 -44.05 10.05 0.69
C ILE A 132 -44.88 9.89 -0.59
N ILE A 133 -44.24 9.79 -1.76
CA ILE A 133 -44.94 9.61 -3.04
C ILE A 133 -45.77 8.33 -3.03
N ALA A 134 -45.18 7.20 -2.64
CA ALA A 134 -45.87 5.91 -2.66
C ALA A 134 -47.01 5.82 -1.63
N THR A 135 -46.85 6.43 -0.45
CA THR A 135 -47.91 6.50 0.57
C THR A 135 -49.03 7.45 0.18
N LEU A 136 -48.71 8.61 -0.41
CA LEU A 136 -49.69 9.56 -0.91
C LEU A 136 -50.49 8.97 -2.09
N GLN A 137 -49.82 8.23 -2.98
CA GLN A 137 -50.47 7.52 -4.07
C GLN A 137 -51.51 6.53 -3.57
N LEU A 138 -51.13 5.69 -2.59
CA LEU A 138 -52.05 4.72 -1.98
C LEU A 138 -53.25 5.42 -1.31
N PHE A 139 -53.01 6.54 -0.64
CA PHE A 139 -54.07 7.33 0.01
C PHE A 139 -55.05 7.94 -1.00
N LEU A 140 -54.55 8.62 -2.03
CA LEU A 140 -55.38 9.27 -3.04
C LEU A 140 -56.17 8.27 -3.89
N GLN A 141 -55.58 7.13 -4.23
CA GLN A 141 -56.29 6.06 -4.96
C GLN A 141 -57.51 5.53 -4.18
N LEU A 142 -57.43 5.49 -2.84
CA LEU A 142 -58.54 5.06 -1.99
C LEU A 142 -59.61 6.15 -1.83
N LEU A 143 -59.20 7.42 -1.71
CA LEU A 143 -60.11 8.55 -1.52
C LEU A 143 -61.05 8.77 -2.73
N PHE A 144 -60.51 8.76 -3.94
CA PHE A 144 -61.27 9.03 -5.18
C PHE A 144 -62.12 7.84 -5.65
N LYS A 145 -62.00 6.67 -5.02
CA LYS A 145 -62.88 5.52 -5.30
C LYS A 145 -64.27 5.65 -4.65
N GLY A 146 -64.42 6.56 -3.67
CA GLY A 146 -65.70 6.90 -3.02
C GLY A 146 -66.21 5.84 -2.04
N ALA A 147 -66.55 4.64 -2.52
CA ALA A 147 -67.00 3.52 -1.69
C ALA A 147 -65.93 2.43 -1.64
N VAL A 148 -65.14 2.42 -0.56
CA VAL A 148 -63.97 1.54 -0.43
C VAL A 148 -64.40 0.23 0.21
N THR A 149 -64.07 -0.89 -0.44
CA THR A 149 -64.14 -2.20 0.22
C THR A 149 -62.79 -2.47 0.91
N PRO A 150 -62.76 -3.16 2.06
CA PRO A 150 -61.51 -3.52 2.74
C PRO A 150 -60.53 -4.35 1.89
N ARG A 151 -60.96 -4.84 0.72
CA ARG A 151 -60.16 -5.65 -0.20
C ARG A 151 -59.39 -4.81 -1.22
N ASP A 152 -59.80 -3.56 -1.39
CA ASP A 152 -59.20 -2.64 -2.36
C ASP A 152 -57.80 -2.24 -1.93
N SER A 153 -56.84 -2.30 -2.86
CA SER A 153 -55.44 -1.91 -2.66
C SER A 153 -54.64 -2.65 -1.56
N LEU A 154 -55.22 -3.68 -0.92
CA LEU A 154 -54.57 -4.50 0.12
C LEU A 154 -53.22 -5.08 -0.36
N GLY A 155 -53.18 -5.63 -1.58
CA GLY A 155 -51.96 -6.24 -2.12
C GLY A 155 -50.81 -5.23 -2.27
N TRP A 156 -51.14 -4.00 -2.68
CA TRP A 156 -50.16 -2.92 -2.78
C TRP A 156 -49.74 -2.41 -1.40
N ALA A 157 -50.66 -2.30 -0.44
CA ALA A 157 -50.35 -1.89 0.93
C ALA A 157 -49.36 -2.86 1.62
N ILE A 158 -49.59 -4.17 1.47
CA ILE A 158 -48.71 -5.23 1.98
C ILE A 158 -47.33 -5.14 1.32
N LEU A 159 -47.30 -5.02 -0.01
CA LEU A 159 -46.06 -4.94 -0.78
C LEU A 159 -45.26 -3.68 -0.42
N LEU A 160 -45.92 -2.52 -0.31
CA LEU A 160 -45.31 -1.25 0.07
C LEU A 160 -44.66 -1.34 1.46
N ASN A 161 -45.37 -1.89 2.44
CA ASN A 161 -44.85 -2.04 3.81
C ASN A 161 -43.62 -2.96 3.83
N PHE A 162 -43.66 -4.07 3.10
CA PHE A 162 -42.50 -4.96 2.94
C PHE A 162 -41.30 -4.25 2.26
N LEU A 163 -41.55 -3.54 1.16
CA LEU A 163 -40.52 -2.82 0.39
C LEU A 163 -39.87 -1.68 1.20
N VAL A 164 -40.61 -1.02 2.10
CA VAL A 164 -40.05 0.01 3.00
C VAL A 164 -38.95 -0.57 3.91
N HIS A 165 -39.12 -1.80 4.38
CA HIS A 165 -38.12 -2.44 5.26
C HIS A 165 -36.96 -3.06 4.48
N VAL A 166 -37.21 -3.61 3.30
CA VAL A 166 -36.19 -4.35 2.53
C VAL A 166 -35.38 -3.45 1.60
N SER A 167 -36.04 -2.54 0.89
CA SER A 167 -35.45 -1.83 -0.25
C SER A 167 -35.01 -0.40 0.08
N LEU A 168 -35.63 0.26 1.06
CA LEU A 168 -35.35 1.66 1.35
C LEU A 168 -34.03 1.80 2.15
N PRO A 169 -33.03 2.56 1.67
CA PRO A 169 -31.73 2.72 2.32
C PRO A 169 -31.79 3.72 3.48
N ILE A 170 -32.46 3.36 4.57
CA ILE A 170 -32.65 4.25 5.72
C ILE A 170 -31.48 4.10 6.71
N PRO A 171 -30.88 5.21 7.20
CA PRO A 171 -29.68 5.19 8.02
C PRO A 171 -29.91 4.77 9.48
N LEU A 172 -31.13 4.93 10.02
CA LEU A 172 -31.47 4.59 11.41
C LEU A 172 -32.52 3.48 11.48
N LYS A 173 -32.31 2.52 12.39
CA LYS A 173 -33.24 1.42 12.65
C LYS A 173 -34.65 1.92 12.97
N TYR A 174 -34.74 2.98 13.76
CA TYR A 174 -36.00 3.54 14.25
C TYR A 174 -36.80 4.29 13.17
N THR A 175 -36.13 4.93 12.22
CA THR A 175 -36.82 5.68 11.15
C THR A 175 -37.51 4.76 10.14
N GLY A 176 -36.96 3.58 9.86
CA GLY A 176 -37.63 2.60 8.98
C GLY A 176 -38.90 2.03 9.59
N ILE A 177 -38.85 1.70 10.89
CA ILE A 177 -40.01 1.24 11.66
C ILE A 177 -41.10 2.31 11.68
N LEU A 178 -40.73 3.58 11.86
CA LEU A 178 -41.68 4.70 11.86
C LEU A 178 -42.40 4.85 10.51
N PHE A 179 -41.69 4.73 9.38
CA PHE A 179 -42.28 4.77 8.04
C PHE A 179 -43.21 3.58 7.76
N GLY A 180 -42.82 2.38 8.22
CA GLY A 180 -43.66 1.19 8.15
C GLY A 180 -44.98 1.39 8.90
N ILE A 181 -44.90 1.82 10.18
CA ILE A 181 -46.07 2.10 11.01
C ILE A 181 -46.93 3.21 10.42
N GLY A 182 -46.33 4.30 9.94
CA GLY A 182 -47.06 5.43 9.34
C GLY A 182 -47.84 5.04 8.08
N SER A 183 -47.25 4.22 7.20
CA SER A 183 -47.95 3.72 6.01
C SER A 183 -49.11 2.78 6.36
N TYR A 184 -48.93 1.97 7.42
CA TYR A 184 -49.95 1.05 7.93
C TYR A 184 -51.14 1.79 8.54
N THR A 185 -50.89 2.75 9.44
CA THR A 185 -51.95 3.50 10.10
C THR A 185 -52.76 4.32 9.09
N LEU A 186 -52.10 4.94 8.11
CA LEU A 186 -52.76 5.70 7.06
C LEU A 186 -53.72 4.84 6.22
N HIS A 187 -53.30 3.63 5.81
CA HIS A 187 -54.17 2.70 5.08
C HIS A 187 -55.37 2.25 5.92
N LEU A 188 -55.13 1.88 7.19
CA LEU A 188 -56.20 1.45 8.09
C LEU A 188 -57.21 2.58 8.36
N SER A 189 -56.74 3.79 8.64
CA SER A 189 -57.60 4.96 8.85
C SER A 189 -58.47 5.27 7.63
N THR A 190 -57.91 5.21 6.42
CA THR A 190 -58.65 5.53 5.19
C THR A 190 -59.77 4.53 4.92
N THR A 191 -59.51 3.23 5.14
CA THR A 191 -60.53 2.18 4.97
C THR A 191 -61.61 2.19 6.06
N MET A 192 -61.37 2.85 7.20
CA MET A 192 -62.35 3.05 8.27
C MET A 192 -63.25 4.28 8.05
N VAL A 193 -62.72 5.34 7.41
CA VAL A 193 -63.44 6.61 7.18
C VAL A 193 -64.39 6.55 5.97
N LEU A 194 -64.07 5.76 4.95
CA LEU A 194 -64.86 5.62 3.70
C LEU A 194 -65.45 4.20 3.51
N PRO A 195 -66.19 3.62 4.49
CA PRO A 195 -66.64 2.25 4.38
C PRO A 195 -67.82 2.10 3.43
N LYS A 196 -67.75 1.12 2.52
CA LYS A 196 -68.95 0.57 1.88
C LYS A 196 -69.66 -0.35 2.89
N LYS A 197 -70.97 -0.17 3.09
CA LYS A 197 -71.78 -1.00 4.02
C LYS A 197 -71.85 -2.45 3.50
N ASP A 198 -70.98 -3.30 4.03
CA ASP A 198 -70.98 -4.75 3.82
C ASP A 198 -71.26 -5.48 5.16
N GLU A 199 -72.02 -6.58 5.15
CA GLU A 199 -72.42 -7.34 6.35
C GLU A 199 -71.23 -7.91 7.17
N PHE A 200 -70.05 -8.06 6.56
CA PHE A 200 -68.85 -8.63 7.18
C PHE A 200 -67.68 -7.64 7.34
N PHE A 201 -67.95 -6.33 7.34
CA PHE A 201 -66.91 -5.29 7.36
C PHE A 201 -65.89 -5.43 8.50
N ILE A 202 -66.37 -5.63 9.73
CA ILE A 202 -65.52 -5.71 10.95
C ILE A 202 -64.59 -6.93 10.88
N GLN A 203 -65.11 -8.08 10.45
CA GLN A 203 -64.33 -9.31 10.33
C GLN A 203 -63.24 -9.19 9.26
N GLN A 204 -63.54 -8.56 8.12
CA GLN A 204 -62.55 -8.34 7.06
C GLN A 204 -61.45 -7.37 7.49
N GLN A 205 -61.80 -6.31 8.23
CA GLN A 205 -60.82 -5.36 8.74
C GLN A 205 -59.86 -5.98 9.76
N PHE A 206 -60.35 -6.85 10.63
CA PHE A 206 -59.49 -7.60 11.56
C PHE A 206 -58.47 -8.49 10.82
N VAL A 207 -58.93 -9.23 9.80
CA VAL A 207 -58.04 -10.08 8.99
C VAL A 207 -56.99 -9.26 8.24
N ASN A 208 -57.37 -8.10 7.70
CA ASN A 208 -56.44 -7.21 7.01
C ASN A 208 -55.38 -6.60 7.96
N ALA A 209 -55.79 -6.17 9.16
CA ALA A 209 -54.87 -5.70 10.18
C ALA A 209 -53.87 -6.79 10.57
N LEU A 210 -54.34 -8.03 10.76
CA LEU A 210 -53.50 -9.18 11.05
C LEU A 210 -52.49 -9.47 9.92
N LEU A 211 -52.94 -9.46 8.65
CA LEU A 211 -52.06 -9.66 7.49
C LEU A 211 -50.98 -8.59 7.39
N MET A 212 -51.32 -7.33 7.65
CA MET A 212 -50.35 -6.22 7.63
C MET A 212 -49.33 -6.32 8.76
N ILE A 213 -49.73 -6.74 9.97
CA ILE A 213 -48.81 -6.98 11.09
C ILE A 213 -47.83 -8.11 10.75
N ILE A 214 -48.31 -9.20 10.15
CA ILE A 214 -47.46 -10.32 9.71
C ILE A 214 -46.49 -9.86 8.61
N ALA A 215 -46.95 -9.06 7.64
CA ALA A 215 -46.08 -8.53 6.60
C ALA A 215 -44.99 -7.60 7.17
N ALA A 216 -45.36 -6.75 8.13
CA ALA A 216 -44.42 -5.86 8.81
C ALA A 216 -43.38 -6.62 9.64
N SER A 217 -43.78 -7.70 10.34
CA SER A 217 -42.85 -8.52 11.12
C SER A 217 -41.86 -9.26 10.21
N ILE A 218 -42.32 -9.81 9.09
CA ILE A 218 -41.46 -10.45 8.08
C ILE A 218 -40.48 -9.42 7.48
N GLY A 219 -40.97 -8.23 7.12
CA GLY A 219 -40.11 -7.15 6.61
C GLY A 219 -39.03 -6.74 7.60
N LEU A 220 -39.39 -6.60 8.88
CA LEU A 220 -38.46 -6.26 9.95
C LEU A 220 -37.41 -7.35 10.19
N LEU A 221 -37.80 -8.63 10.15
CA LEU A 221 -36.87 -9.76 10.26
C LEU A 221 -35.87 -9.77 9.09
N CYS A 222 -36.34 -9.64 7.85
CA CYS A 222 -35.44 -9.59 6.70
C CYS A 222 -34.54 -8.32 6.72
N TYR A 223 -35.00 -7.18 7.30
CA TYR A 223 -34.15 -6.01 7.59
C TYR A 223 -33.00 -6.35 8.55
N PHE A 224 -33.30 -6.97 9.70
CA PHE A 224 -32.29 -7.31 10.70
C PHE A 224 -31.26 -8.33 10.18
N MET A 225 -31.72 -9.30 9.40
CA MET A 225 -30.85 -10.26 8.73
C MET A 225 -29.93 -9.57 7.72
N GLY A 226 -30.47 -8.65 6.91
CA GLY A 226 -29.69 -7.85 5.96
C GLY A 226 -28.61 -7.02 6.65
N GLU A 227 -28.96 -6.32 7.73
CA GLU A 227 -28.02 -5.53 8.51
C GLU A 227 -26.89 -6.40 9.09
N SER A 228 -27.22 -7.58 9.61
CA SER A 228 -26.25 -8.52 10.15
C SER A 228 -25.27 -9.01 9.08
N LYS A 229 -25.75 -9.31 7.87
CA LYS A 229 -24.89 -9.70 6.73
C LYS A 229 -23.96 -8.59 6.30
N HIS A 230 -24.44 -7.35 6.19
CA HIS A 230 -23.61 -6.22 5.81
C HIS A 230 -22.53 -5.93 6.85
N LYS A 231 -22.85 -6.03 8.14
CA LYS A 231 -21.87 -5.88 9.21
C LYS A 231 -20.78 -6.95 9.16
N ARG A 232 -21.14 -8.21 8.90
CA ARG A 232 -20.17 -9.31 8.73
C ARG A 232 -19.26 -9.07 7.52
N ALA A 233 -19.83 -8.77 6.35
CA ALA A 233 -19.03 -8.51 5.14
C ALA A 233 -18.06 -7.33 5.32
N PHE A 234 -18.48 -6.28 6.02
CA PHE A 234 -17.61 -5.15 6.35
C PHE A 234 -16.45 -5.56 7.28
N LEU A 235 -16.73 -6.35 8.32
CA LEU A 235 -15.70 -6.83 9.24
C LEU A 235 -14.71 -7.78 8.55
N GLU A 236 -15.18 -8.67 7.66
CA GLU A 236 -14.32 -9.54 6.86
C GLU A 236 -13.45 -8.73 5.89
N ALA A 237 -14.01 -7.73 5.21
CA ALA A 237 -13.25 -6.83 4.35
C ALA A 237 -12.17 -6.05 5.13
N LYS A 238 -12.52 -5.59 6.34
CA LYS A 238 -11.58 -4.93 7.25
C LYS A 238 -10.43 -5.89 7.65
N GLN A 239 -10.75 -7.11 8.08
CA GLN A 239 -9.74 -8.10 8.48
C GLN A 239 -8.82 -8.50 7.31
N SER A 240 -9.38 -8.70 6.12
CA SER A 240 -8.59 -9.00 4.93
C SER A 240 -7.60 -7.89 4.59
N LEU A 241 -8.00 -6.62 4.82
CA LEU A 241 -7.14 -5.47 4.58
C LEU A 241 -6.04 -5.36 5.63
N GLU A 242 -6.36 -5.57 6.91
CA GLU A 242 -5.37 -5.64 7.98
C GLU A 242 -4.29 -6.70 7.69
N VAL A 243 -4.71 -7.91 7.29
CA VAL A 243 -3.79 -9.00 6.91
C VAL A 243 -2.93 -8.60 5.71
N LYS A 244 -3.52 -7.98 4.69
CA LYS A 244 -2.78 -7.53 3.49
C LYS A 244 -1.69 -6.52 3.85
N MET A 245 -2.00 -5.53 4.69
CA MET A 245 -1.03 -4.52 5.11
C MET A 245 0.13 -5.13 5.90
N VAL A 246 -0.15 -6.06 6.81
CA VAL A 246 0.89 -6.76 7.58
C VAL A 246 1.81 -7.56 6.65
N ILE A 247 1.26 -8.24 5.63
CA ILE A 247 2.06 -8.98 4.64
C ILE A 247 2.95 -8.02 3.83
N GLU A 248 2.43 -6.87 3.41
CA GLU A 248 3.20 -5.87 2.67
C GLU A 248 4.36 -5.31 3.51
N GLU A 249 4.14 -5.05 4.81
CA GLU A 249 5.19 -4.59 5.73
C GLU A 249 6.27 -5.66 5.95
N GLN A 250 5.87 -6.90 6.22
CA GLN A 250 6.79 -8.03 6.36
C GLN A 250 7.60 -8.27 5.07
N SER A 251 6.96 -8.15 3.91
CA SER A 251 7.64 -8.27 2.62
C SER A 251 8.70 -7.17 2.42
N ALA A 252 8.39 -5.94 2.82
CA ALA A 252 9.32 -4.82 2.72
C ALA A 252 10.52 -4.98 3.68
N GLU A 253 10.28 -5.49 4.89
CA GLU A 253 11.35 -5.80 5.85
C GLU A 253 12.25 -6.92 5.33
N GLN A 254 11.67 -8.01 4.79
CA GLN A 254 12.42 -9.09 4.15
C GLN A 254 13.27 -8.59 2.98
N GLU A 255 12.74 -7.68 2.15
CA GLU A 255 13.50 -7.08 1.05
C GLU A 255 14.67 -6.23 1.56
N ARG A 256 14.45 -5.40 2.58
CA ARG A 256 15.51 -4.60 3.20
C ARG A 256 16.63 -5.49 3.77
N LEU A 257 16.27 -6.55 4.49
CA LEU A 257 17.24 -7.49 5.05
C LEU A 257 18.02 -8.22 3.95
N LEU A 258 17.33 -8.65 2.89
CA LEU A 258 17.95 -9.32 1.75
C LEU A 258 18.97 -8.41 1.05
N LEU A 259 18.61 -7.15 0.79
CA LEU A 259 19.50 -6.15 0.18
C LEU A 259 20.65 -5.71 1.08
N SER A 260 20.53 -5.88 2.41
CA SER A 260 21.64 -5.61 3.33
C SER A 260 22.77 -6.64 3.25
N VAL A 261 22.46 -7.88 2.82
CA VAL A 261 23.40 -8.99 2.71
C VAL A 261 23.89 -9.17 1.28
N LEU A 262 22.99 -9.01 0.30
CA LEU A 262 23.27 -9.24 -1.11
C LEU A 262 23.19 -7.95 -1.92
N PRO A 263 24.12 -7.74 -2.87
CA PRO A 263 23.98 -6.67 -3.85
C PRO A 263 22.66 -6.80 -4.66
N GLU A 264 22.05 -5.65 -4.97
CA GLU A 264 20.73 -5.56 -5.61
C GLU A 264 20.63 -6.38 -6.91
N HIS A 265 21.66 -6.33 -7.75
CA HIS A 265 21.68 -7.04 -9.03
C HIS A 265 21.58 -8.57 -8.88
N VAL A 266 22.12 -9.15 -7.80
CA VAL A 266 22.01 -10.59 -7.54
C VAL A 266 20.71 -10.92 -6.82
N ALA A 267 20.28 -10.06 -5.90
CA ALA A 267 19.02 -10.17 -5.19
C ALA A 267 17.82 -10.29 -6.15
N VAL A 268 17.76 -9.42 -7.18
CA VAL A 268 16.69 -9.45 -8.19
C VAL A 268 16.66 -10.77 -8.94
N LYS A 269 17.82 -11.25 -9.42
CA LYS A 269 17.95 -12.49 -10.16
C LYS A 269 17.54 -13.70 -9.32
N MET A 270 17.94 -13.69 -8.05
CA MET A 270 17.59 -14.74 -7.10
C MET A 270 16.08 -14.82 -6.81
N ARG A 271 15.40 -13.68 -6.69
CA ARG A 271 13.93 -13.64 -6.52
C ARG A 271 13.19 -14.22 -7.71
N GLN A 272 13.64 -13.90 -8.93
CA GLN A 272 13.05 -14.45 -10.15
C GLN A 272 13.19 -15.98 -10.19
N ASP A 273 14.36 -16.49 -9.82
CA ASP A 273 14.64 -17.92 -9.79
C ASP A 273 13.92 -18.66 -8.64
N LEU A 274 13.66 -17.99 -7.49
CA LEU A 274 12.88 -18.51 -6.36
C LEU A 274 11.37 -18.67 -6.67
N GLY A 275 10.83 -17.89 -7.62
CA GLY A 275 9.44 -18.00 -8.03
C GLY A 275 9.14 -19.19 -8.95
N SER A 276 10.17 -19.76 -9.58
CA SER A 276 10.09 -20.96 -10.41
C SER A 276 10.26 -22.21 -9.55
N ASN A 277 9.22 -23.05 -9.47
CA ASN A 277 9.10 -24.29 -8.66
C ASN A 277 10.10 -25.42 -9.02
N ASP A 278 11.33 -25.11 -9.44
CA ASP A 278 12.35 -26.12 -9.66
C ASP A 278 13.07 -26.45 -8.35
N SER A 279 12.86 -27.67 -7.88
CA SER A 279 13.38 -28.28 -6.64
C SER A 279 14.91 -28.29 -6.51
N GLU A 280 15.64 -27.82 -7.52
CA GLU A 280 17.10 -27.63 -7.56
C GLU A 280 17.52 -26.17 -7.26
N GLN A 281 16.61 -25.36 -6.70
CA GLN A 281 16.78 -23.93 -6.35
C GLN A 281 18.04 -23.59 -5.53
N PHE A 282 18.60 -24.54 -4.78
CA PHE A 282 19.76 -24.33 -3.90
C PHE A 282 21.12 -24.74 -4.52
N LYS A 283 21.18 -25.14 -5.80
CA LYS A 283 22.43 -25.48 -6.48
C LYS A 283 22.88 -24.49 -7.56
N LYS A 284 22.06 -23.49 -7.91
CA LYS A 284 22.44 -22.53 -8.95
C LYS A 284 23.44 -21.52 -8.39
N ILE A 285 24.72 -21.73 -8.68
CA ILE A 285 25.79 -20.81 -8.29
C ILE A 285 25.65 -19.55 -9.16
N TYR A 286 25.36 -18.40 -8.54
CA TYR A 286 25.30 -17.11 -9.23
C TYR A 286 26.72 -16.59 -9.42
N MET A 287 27.26 -16.72 -10.63
CA MET A 287 28.59 -16.18 -11.00
C MET A 287 28.50 -15.32 -12.26
N SER A 288 29.23 -14.20 -12.28
CA SER A 288 29.44 -13.34 -13.44
C SER A 288 30.91 -12.98 -13.57
N ARG A 289 31.44 -13.05 -14.79
CA ARG A 289 32.81 -12.63 -15.11
C ARG A 289 32.78 -11.21 -15.64
N HIS A 290 33.69 -10.37 -15.14
CA HIS A 290 33.88 -8.98 -15.55
C HIS A 290 35.36 -8.77 -15.87
N GLU A 291 35.70 -8.15 -17.00
CA GLU A 291 37.10 -8.09 -17.47
C GLU A 291 37.84 -6.78 -17.15
N ASN A 292 37.12 -5.66 -17.09
CA ASN A 292 37.70 -4.33 -16.84
C ASN A 292 37.24 -3.79 -15.48
N VAL A 293 37.77 -4.38 -14.41
CA VAL A 293 37.42 -4.01 -13.03
C VAL A 293 38.66 -3.50 -12.31
N SER A 294 38.54 -2.35 -11.65
CA SER A 294 39.58 -1.85 -10.74
C SER A 294 39.28 -2.28 -9.32
N ILE A 295 40.27 -2.91 -8.71
CA ILE A 295 40.21 -3.53 -7.39
C ILE A 295 41.01 -2.67 -6.42
N LEU A 296 40.42 -2.30 -5.28
CA LEU A 296 41.02 -1.45 -4.25
C LEU A 296 41.12 -2.19 -2.93
N TYR A 297 42.33 -2.22 -2.38
CA TYR A 297 42.63 -2.61 -1.01
C TYR A 297 43.12 -1.40 -0.25
N ALA A 298 42.54 -1.12 0.91
CA ALA A 298 42.94 -0.03 1.80
C ALA A 298 43.13 -0.56 3.22
N ASP A 299 44.35 -0.52 3.73
CA ASP A 299 44.73 -1.10 5.03
C ASP A 299 45.36 -0.08 5.98
N ILE A 300 45.06 -0.24 7.27
CA ILE A 300 45.47 0.70 8.31
C ILE A 300 46.90 0.38 8.75
N VAL A 301 47.80 1.35 8.58
CA VAL A 301 49.19 1.20 9.01
C VAL A 301 49.28 1.26 10.53
N GLY A 302 49.88 0.23 11.13
CA GLY A 302 50.13 0.16 12.57
C GLY A 302 48.91 -0.23 13.40
N PHE A 303 47.86 -0.77 12.79
CA PHE A 303 46.65 -1.22 13.48
C PHE A 303 46.93 -2.20 14.61
N THR A 304 47.85 -3.16 14.44
CA THR A 304 48.20 -4.13 15.49
C THR A 304 48.64 -3.43 16.78
N ALA A 305 49.46 -2.38 16.69
CA ALA A 305 49.90 -1.63 17.87
C ALA A 305 48.73 -0.89 18.54
N ILE A 306 47.81 -0.33 17.76
CA ILE A 306 46.62 0.38 18.25
C ILE A 306 45.64 -0.61 18.91
N SER A 307 45.41 -1.77 18.29
CA SER A 307 44.53 -2.81 18.82
C SER A 307 45.01 -3.37 20.16
N SER A 308 46.31 -3.28 20.46
CA SER A 308 46.88 -3.71 21.75
C SER A 308 46.70 -2.70 22.89
N THR A 309 46.45 -1.43 22.56
CA THR A 309 46.32 -0.33 23.54
C THR A 309 44.86 0.07 23.81
N TYR A 310 43.99 -0.10 22.82
CA TYR A 310 42.57 0.24 22.93
C TYR A 310 41.73 -0.89 23.53
N SER A 311 40.64 -0.51 24.19
CA SER A 311 39.60 -1.48 24.56
C SER A 311 38.93 -2.04 23.30
N ALA A 312 38.48 -3.29 23.34
CA ALA A 312 37.79 -3.91 22.20
C ALA A 312 36.55 -3.11 21.75
N GLN A 313 35.80 -2.54 22.69
CA GLN A 313 34.61 -1.73 22.39
C GLN A 313 34.96 -0.43 21.67
N ASP A 314 35.99 0.29 22.15
CA ASP A 314 36.40 1.57 21.56
C ASP A 314 37.06 1.36 20.18
N LEU A 315 37.80 0.27 20.01
CA LEU A 315 38.38 -0.12 18.72
C LEU A 315 37.27 -0.38 17.68
N VAL A 316 36.24 -1.14 18.04
CA VAL A 316 35.10 -1.42 17.14
C VAL A 316 34.33 -0.13 16.82
N LYS A 317 34.11 0.77 17.79
CA LYS A 317 33.48 2.07 17.52
C LYS A 317 34.29 2.92 16.54
N MET A 318 35.61 2.97 16.72
CA MET A 318 36.52 3.71 15.83
C MET A 318 36.51 3.13 14.41
N LEU A 319 36.61 1.80 14.28
CA LEU A 319 36.52 1.12 12.99
C LEU A 319 35.17 1.35 12.31
N ASN A 320 34.07 1.26 13.05
CA ASN A 320 32.73 1.50 12.51
C ASN A 320 32.57 2.94 12.00
N GLU A 321 33.07 3.95 12.73
CA GLU A 321 33.05 5.34 12.25
C GLU A 321 33.91 5.52 10.99
N LEU A 322 35.09 4.90 10.93
CA LEU A 322 35.98 4.96 9.77
C LEU A 322 35.35 4.29 8.53
N PHE A 323 34.86 3.06 8.68
CA PHE A 323 34.27 2.31 7.58
C PHE A 323 32.95 2.91 7.11
N ALA A 324 32.13 3.49 8.01
CA ALA A 324 30.94 4.25 7.60
C ALA A 324 31.30 5.46 6.72
N ARG A 325 32.43 6.13 6.97
CA ARG A 325 32.92 7.20 6.08
C ARG A 325 33.38 6.64 4.74
N PHE A 326 34.05 5.48 4.74
CA PHE A 326 34.46 4.82 3.50
C PHE A 326 33.28 4.35 2.66
N ASP A 327 32.21 3.87 3.29
CA ASP A 327 30.98 3.49 2.60
C ASP A 327 30.33 4.70 1.89
N ARG A 328 30.32 5.88 2.51
CA ARG A 328 29.87 7.12 1.85
C ARG A 328 30.77 7.53 0.68
N LEU A 329 32.08 7.34 0.81
CA LEU A 329 33.00 7.55 -0.31
C LEU A 329 32.77 6.53 -1.43
N ALA A 330 32.49 5.28 -1.09
CA ALA A 330 32.16 4.22 -2.04
C ALA A 330 30.91 4.58 -2.84
N GLU A 331 29.86 5.06 -2.17
CA GLU A 331 28.65 5.55 -2.83
C GLU A 331 28.94 6.73 -3.77
N LYS A 332 29.70 7.73 -3.30
CA LYS A 332 30.10 8.92 -4.08
C LYS A 332 30.91 8.59 -5.34
N TYR A 333 31.78 7.59 -5.27
CA TYR A 333 32.63 7.16 -6.39
C TYR A 333 32.11 5.90 -7.10
N HIS A 334 30.85 5.51 -6.84
CA HIS A 334 30.19 4.35 -7.44
C HIS A 334 31.02 3.06 -7.35
N GLN A 335 31.58 2.79 -6.17
CA GLN A 335 32.28 1.55 -5.87
C GLN A 335 31.38 0.58 -5.12
N LEU A 336 31.57 -0.70 -5.41
CA LEU A 336 30.95 -1.78 -4.67
C LEU A 336 31.91 -2.27 -3.58
N ARG A 337 31.50 -2.11 -2.32
CA ARG A 337 32.19 -2.75 -1.20
C ARG A 337 31.96 -4.26 -1.26
N ILE A 338 33.04 -5.04 -1.16
CA ILE A 338 32.96 -6.51 -1.13
C ILE A 338 32.93 -7.01 0.32
N LYS A 339 33.99 -6.75 1.08
CA LYS A 339 34.10 -7.18 2.48
C LYS A 339 35.09 -6.30 3.24
N ILE A 340 35.02 -6.40 4.56
CA ILE A 340 36.01 -5.84 5.47
C ILE A 340 36.80 -7.01 6.03
N LEU A 341 38.13 -6.97 5.88
CA LEU A 341 39.05 -8.01 6.33
C LEU A 341 39.87 -7.47 7.50
N GLY A 342 39.30 -7.55 8.72
CA GLY A 342 39.91 -6.95 9.90
C GLY A 342 39.93 -5.42 9.79
N ASP A 343 41.12 -4.85 9.62
CA ASP A 343 41.41 -3.44 9.40
C ASP A 343 41.47 -3.03 7.92
N CYS A 344 41.47 -4.00 7.01
CA CYS A 344 41.51 -3.74 5.58
C CYS A 344 40.09 -3.58 4.98
N TYR A 345 39.88 -2.48 4.27
CA TYR A 345 38.70 -2.20 3.46
C TYR A 345 38.93 -2.65 2.01
N TYR A 346 37.99 -3.44 1.47
CA TYR A 346 38.11 -4.05 0.15
C TYR A 346 36.90 -3.75 -0.74
N SER A 347 37.14 -3.11 -1.88
CA SER A 347 36.11 -2.69 -2.83
C SER A 347 36.54 -2.83 -4.30
N ILE A 348 35.56 -2.83 -5.19
CA ILE A 348 35.79 -2.88 -6.64
C ILE A 348 35.00 -1.79 -7.36
N SER A 349 35.48 -1.39 -8.54
CA SER A 349 34.81 -0.46 -9.45
C SER A 349 34.77 -1.07 -10.86
N GLY A 350 33.67 -0.88 -11.58
CA GLY A 350 33.43 -1.48 -12.91
C GLY A 350 32.69 -2.83 -12.86
N ALA A 351 32.17 -3.23 -11.70
CA ALA A 351 31.24 -4.35 -11.55
C ALA A 351 30.20 -4.03 -10.46
N PRO A 352 28.92 -4.41 -10.61
CA PRO A 352 28.35 -5.24 -11.69
C PRO A 352 28.15 -4.52 -13.02
N VAL A 353 28.07 -3.18 -13.01
CA VAL A 353 27.92 -2.37 -14.22
C VAL A 353 29.31 -1.95 -14.69
N GLU A 354 29.67 -2.37 -15.89
CA GLU A 354 30.94 -2.01 -16.52
C GLU A 354 30.95 -0.52 -16.85
N ARG A 355 32.08 0.14 -16.58
CA ARG A 355 32.25 1.58 -16.72
C ARG A 355 33.66 1.90 -17.19
N PRO A 356 33.87 2.74 -18.22
CA PRO A 356 35.21 3.04 -18.74
C PRO A 356 36.06 3.88 -17.78
N ASP A 357 35.43 4.63 -16.87
CA ASP A 357 36.06 5.50 -15.87
C ASP A 357 36.38 4.78 -14.54
N HIS A 358 36.24 3.44 -14.50
CA HIS A 358 36.39 2.63 -13.29
C HIS A 358 37.71 2.91 -12.54
N ALA A 359 38.84 3.05 -13.26
CA ALA A 359 40.17 3.24 -12.66
C ALA A 359 40.35 4.65 -12.07
N VAL A 360 39.80 5.66 -12.76
CA VAL A 360 39.86 7.06 -12.34
C VAL A 360 39.07 7.26 -11.04
N LEU A 361 37.83 6.75 -11.00
CA LEU A 361 37.01 6.75 -9.80
C LEU A 361 37.69 6.00 -8.65
N CYS A 362 38.36 4.89 -8.97
CA CYS A 362 39.10 4.09 -8.01
C CYS A 362 40.25 4.86 -7.34
N VAL A 363 41.06 5.56 -8.14
CA VAL A 363 42.14 6.41 -7.63
C VAL A 363 41.60 7.59 -6.81
N HIS A 364 40.52 8.25 -7.24
CA HIS A 364 39.93 9.34 -6.48
C HIS A 364 39.40 8.89 -5.11
N MET A 365 38.79 7.71 -5.03
CA MET A 365 38.39 7.13 -3.76
C MET A 365 39.59 6.84 -2.86
N GLY A 366 40.63 6.19 -3.38
CA GLY A 366 41.85 5.92 -2.62
C GLY A 366 42.50 7.19 -2.05
N LEU A 367 42.60 8.25 -2.84
CA LEU A 367 43.08 9.55 -2.38
C LEU A 367 42.17 10.18 -1.32
N SER A 368 40.86 9.97 -1.43
CA SER A 368 39.88 10.46 -0.46
C SER A 368 39.94 9.68 0.86
N MET A 369 40.18 8.37 0.82
CA MET A 369 40.40 7.54 2.01
C MET A 369 41.64 7.97 2.79
N VAL A 370 42.74 8.24 2.10
CA VAL A 370 43.98 8.78 2.71
C VAL A 370 43.74 10.17 3.35
N LYS A 371 42.83 10.98 2.80
CA LYS A 371 42.43 12.25 3.44
C LYS A 371 41.50 12.02 4.63
N ALA A 372 40.55 11.10 4.52
CA ALA A 372 39.58 10.79 5.57
C ALA A 372 40.25 10.21 6.82
N ILE A 373 41.28 9.36 6.68
CA ILE A 373 41.98 8.83 7.84
C ILE A 373 42.71 9.92 8.63
N LYS A 374 43.19 11.00 7.98
CA LYS A 374 43.80 12.15 8.68
C LYS A 374 42.81 12.88 9.58
N TYR A 375 41.52 12.87 9.25
CA TYR A 375 40.49 13.38 10.14
C TYR A 375 40.37 12.52 11.40
N VAL A 376 40.32 11.19 11.22
CA VAL A 376 40.25 10.24 12.34
C VAL A 376 41.51 10.31 13.20
N GLN A 377 42.68 10.50 12.57
CA GLN A 377 43.96 10.74 13.22
C GLN A 377 43.88 11.90 14.22
N LYS A 378 43.30 13.04 13.81
CA LYS A 378 43.12 14.23 14.66
C LYS A 378 42.13 13.98 15.81
N LYS A 379 41.04 13.25 15.55
CA LYS A 379 39.99 12.97 16.54
C LYS A 379 40.45 11.96 17.58
N ALA A 380 41.18 10.92 17.16
CA ALA A 380 41.65 9.83 18.01
C ALA A 380 43.03 10.08 18.64
N ASN A 381 43.73 11.15 18.23
CA ASN A 381 45.09 11.51 18.66
C ASN A 381 46.10 10.35 18.54
N SER A 382 45.98 9.55 17.47
CA SER A 382 46.79 8.36 17.21
C SER A 382 47.50 8.51 15.86
N PRO A 383 48.78 8.11 15.70
CA PRO A 383 49.56 8.30 14.47
C PRO A 383 49.18 7.30 13.36
N VAL A 384 47.89 7.14 13.12
CA VAL A 384 47.34 6.20 12.14
C VAL A 384 47.49 6.76 10.73
N ASP A 385 47.88 5.92 9.78
CA ASP A 385 47.91 6.25 8.35
C ASP A 385 47.32 5.09 7.54
N MET A 386 47.11 5.28 6.25
CA MET A 386 46.50 4.31 5.34
C MET A 386 47.45 3.95 4.21
N ARG A 387 47.53 2.66 3.85
CA ARG A 387 48.06 2.20 2.57
C ARG A 387 46.91 1.89 1.64
N VAL A 388 47.03 2.29 0.38
CA VAL A 388 46.02 1.96 -0.64
C VAL A 388 46.71 1.33 -1.84
N GLY A 389 46.28 0.13 -2.23
CA GLY A 389 46.73 -0.59 -3.42
C GLY A 389 45.60 -0.74 -4.43
N ILE A 390 45.86 -0.45 -5.70
CA ILE A 390 44.88 -0.53 -6.78
C ILE A 390 45.44 -1.30 -7.97
N HIS A 391 44.72 -2.32 -8.40
CA HIS A 391 45.04 -3.09 -9.60
C HIS A 391 43.79 -3.23 -10.49
N THR A 392 43.99 -3.17 -11.82
CA THR A 392 42.92 -3.37 -12.79
C THR A 392 43.11 -4.70 -13.49
N GLY A 393 42.04 -5.50 -13.56
CA GLY A 393 42.03 -6.79 -14.21
C GLY A 393 40.66 -7.44 -14.24
N ALA A 394 40.64 -8.73 -14.52
CA ALA A 394 39.41 -9.50 -14.63
C ALA A 394 39.04 -10.14 -13.30
N VAL A 395 37.75 -10.18 -12.96
CA VAL A 395 37.22 -10.82 -11.75
C VAL A 395 36.05 -11.73 -12.07
N LEU A 396 35.97 -12.83 -11.32
CA LEU A 396 34.77 -13.66 -11.25
C LEU A 396 34.03 -13.29 -9.97
N ALA A 397 32.91 -12.59 -10.09
CA ALA A 397 32.06 -12.22 -8.98
C ALA A 397 30.96 -13.26 -8.79
N GLY A 398 30.62 -13.60 -7.55
CA GLY A 398 29.52 -14.53 -7.30
C GLY A 398 29.14 -14.67 -5.84
N ILE A 399 28.03 -15.38 -5.62
CA ILE A 399 27.57 -15.75 -4.27
C ILE A 399 28.03 -17.17 -3.96
N LEU A 400 28.62 -17.33 -2.78
CA LEU A 400 28.97 -18.62 -2.19
C LEU A 400 28.24 -18.86 -0.88
N GLY A 401 28.10 -20.14 -0.53
CA GLY A 401 27.46 -20.60 0.70
C GLY A 401 26.02 -21.07 0.49
N GLN A 402 25.56 -21.98 1.34
CA GLN A 402 24.15 -22.43 1.37
C GLN A 402 23.34 -21.80 2.50
N ARG A 403 24.00 -21.45 3.62
CA ARG A 403 23.35 -20.90 4.83
C ARG A 403 23.75 -19.46 5.12
N GLN A 404 25.02 -19.12 4.89
CA GLN A 404 25.54 -17.77 5.00
C GLN A 404 26.02 -17.35 3.62
N TRP A 405 25.15 -16.68 2.87
CA TRP A 405 25.52 -16.17 1.56
C TRP A 405 26.54 -15.05 1.70
N GLN A 406 27.63 -15.19 0.95
CA GLN A 406 28.66 -14.18 0.85
C GLN A 406 28.87 -13.88 -0.61
N PHE A 407 28.66 -12.62 -0.98
CA PHE A 407 29.10 -12.12 -2.28
C PHE A 407 30.60 -11.84 -2.19
N ASP A 408 31.38 -12.48 -3.05
CA ASP A 408 32.83 -12.31 -3.10
C ASP A 408 33.31 -12.35 -4.55
N VAL A 409 34.56 -11.94 -4.75
CA VAL A 409 35.18 -11.94 -6.07
C VAL A 409 36.49 -12.73 -6.05
N TYR A 410 36.71 -13.50 -7.11
CA TYR A 410 37.83 -14.41 -7.25
C TYR A 410 38.59 -14.11 -8.54
N SER A 411 39.90 -13.87 -8.39
CA SER A 411 40.84 -13.78 -9.51
C SER A 411 42.26 -13.73 -9.00
N LYS A 412 43.22 -14.07 -9.87
CA LYS A 412 44.64 -13.76 -9.64
C LYS A 412 44.89 -12.25 -9.57
N ASP A 413 44.09 -11.45 -10.29
CA ASP A 413 44.19 -9.98 -10.26
C ASP A 413 43.78 -9.39 -8.89
N VAL A 414 42.90 -10.08 -8.14
CA VAL A 414 42.54 -9.71 -6.76
C VAL A 414 43.73 -9.93 -5.81
N GLU A 415 44.42 -11.06 -5.96
CA GLU A 415 45.63 -11.34 -5.18
C GLU A 415 46.72 -10.31 -5.49
N LEU A 416 46.92 -9.96 -6.76
CA LEU A 416 47.85 -8.91 -7.15
C LEU A 416 47.48 -7.55 -6.54
N ALA A 417 46.19 -7.18 -6.48
CA ALA A 417 45.73 -5.96 -5.81
C ALA A 417 46.07 -5.94 -4.32
N ASN A 418 45.88 -7.07 -3.62
CA ASN A 418 46.26 -7.22 -2.22
C ASN A 418 47.78 -7.02 -2.05
N LYS A 419 48.59 -7.63 -2.92
CA LYS A 419 50.04 -7.46 -2.94
C LYS A 419 50.48 -6.03 -3.28
N MET A 420 49.71 -5.30 -4.09
CA MET A 420 49.92 -3.88 -4.34
C MET A 420 49.70 -3.04 -3.07
N GLU A 421 48.70 -3.36 -2.24
CA GLU A 421 48.51 -2.68 -0.95
C GLU A 421 49.69 -2.97 -0.02
N SER A 422 50.06 -4.23 0.17
CA SER A 422 51.05 -4.62 1.17
C SER A 422 52.46 -4.10 0.83
N SER A 423 52.77 -3.99 -0.47
CA SER A 423 53.97 -3.32 -0.98
C SER A 423 53.81 -1.80 -1.13
N GLY A 424 52.71 -1.22 -0.67
CA GLY A 424 52.43 0.21 -0.68
C GLY A 424 53.30 1.01 0.29
N LYS A 425 53.06 2.32 0.35
CA LYS A 425 53.63 3.23 1.35
C LYS A 425 52.50 3.97 2.05
N ALA A 426 52.67 4.26 3.33
CA ALA A 426 51.71 5.01 4.12
C ALA A 426 51.41 6.37 3.46
N GLY A 427 50.12 6.74 3.41
CA GLY A 427 49.65 8.00 2.86
C GLY A 427 49.77 8.13 1.33
N ARG A 428 50.05 7.03 0.62
CA ARG A 428 50.19 7.00 -0.84
C ARG A 428 49.24 5.98 -1.46
N VAL A 429 48.77 6.29 -2.66
CA VAL A 429 47.99 5.36 -3.50
C VAL A 429 48.94 4.68 -4.47
N HIS A 430 49.05 3.37 -4.36
CA HIS A 430 49.92 2.50 -5.14
C HIS A 430 49.12 1.84 -6.27
N ILE A 431 49.55 2.01 -7.51
CA ILE A 431 48.85 1.51 -8.69
C ILE A 431 49.75 0.63 -9.55
N SER A 432 49.15 -0.34 -10.24
CA SER A 432 49.86 -1.17 -11.22
C SER A 432 49.97 -0.47 -12.58
N GLU A 433 50.89 -0.94 -13.43
CA GLU A 433 50.99 -0.51 -14.83
C GLU A 433 49.69 -0.73 -15.60
N LYS A 434 48.96 -1.83 -15.33
CA LYS A 434 47.62 -2.04 -15.91
C LYS A 434 46.66 -0.94 -15.50
N THR A 435 46.61 -0.54 -14.21
CA THR A 435 45.72 0.56 -13.80
C THR A 435 46.11 1.86 -14.48
N LEU A 436 47.42 2.13 -14.63
CA LEU A 436 47.92 3.34 -15.29
C LEU A 436 47.39 3.52 -16.72
N SER A 437 47.23 2.44 -17.49
CA SER A 437 46.70 2.53 -18.86
C SER A 437 45.24 3.00 -18.92
N PHE A 438 44.48 2.87 -17.83
CA PHE A 438 43.08 3.32 -17.73
C PHE A 438 42.91 4.70 -17.07
N LEU A 439 44.00 5.36 -16.65
CA LEU A 439 43.94 6.66 -15.99
C LEU A 439 43.90 7.86 -16.94
N SER A 440 43.96 7.65 -18.26
CA SER A 440 43.81 8.67 -19.31
C SER A 440 44.65 9.96 -19.11
N GLY A 441 45.80 9.85 -18.43
CA GLY A 441 46.70 10.97 -18.15
C GLY A 441 46.17 12.00 -17.13
N GLU A 442 45.16 11.67 -16.33
CA GLU A 442 44.55 12.62 -15.38
C GLU A 442 45.33 12.80 -14.08
N PHE A 443 46.38 11.99 -13.88
CA PHE A 443 47.20 11.97 -12.69
C PHE A 443 48.68 11.98 -13.06
N GLU A 444 49.47 12.74 -12.29
CA GLU A 444 50.93 12.65 -12.31
C GLU A 444 51.36 11.47 -11.43
N VAL A 445 52.22 10.60 -11.98
CA VAL A 445 52.66 9.38 -11.32
C VAL A 445 54.18 9.33 -11.14
N GLU A 446 54.64 8.67 -10.09
CA GLU A 446 56.06 8.38 -9.81
C GLU A 446 56.31 6.87 -9.77
N GLN A 447 57.51 6.42 -10.10
CA GLN A 447 57.82 4.98 -10.09
C GLN A 447 57.91 4.44 -8.65
N ALA A 448 57.17 3.37 -8.34
CA ALA A 448 57.05 2.84 -6.99
C ALA A 448 58.02 1.69 -6.67
N PHE A 449 58.59 1.06 -7.70
CA PHE A 449 59.48 -0.11 -7.61
C PHE A 449 58.95 -1.21 -6.66
N GLY A 450 57.64 -1.44 -6.65
CA GLY A 450 56.95 -2.45 -5.85
C GLY A 450 57.44 -3.88 -6.15
N GLU A 451 57.89 -4.15 -7.37
CA GLU A 451 58.49 -5.41 -7.79
C GLU A 451 59.80 -5.75 -7.07
N LYS A 452 60.47 -4.77 -6.45
CA LYS A 452 61.65 -5.01 -5.61
C LYS A 452 61.28 -5.39 -4.17
N ARG A 453 60.06 -5.07 -3.74
CA ARG A 453 59.57 -5.26 -2.37
C ARG A 453 58.71 -6.51 -2.22
N GLU A 454 58.02 -6.93 -3.28
CA GLU A 454 57.12 -8.08 -3.26
C GLU A 454 57.38 -9.04 -4.42
N GLU A 455 57.55 -10.32 -4.09
CA GLU A 455 57.89 -11.36 -5.07
C GLU A 455 56.79 -11.60 -6.10
N ALA A 456 55.53 -11.59 -5.66
CA ALA A 456 54.39 -11.86 -6.53
C ALA A 456 54.29 -10.84 -7.68
N LEU A 457 54.61 -9.56 -7.41
CA LEU A 457 54.64 -8.50 -8.42
C LEU A 457 55.80 -8.69 -9.40
N ARG A 458 56.95 -9.18 -8.90
CA ARG A 458 58.13 -9.52 -9.71
C ARG A 458 57.87 -10.69 -10.66
N ILE A 459 57.29 -11.77 -10.14
CA ILE A 459 56.90 -12.95 -10.93
C ILE A 459 55.86 -12.58 -11.99
N ALA A 460 54.92 -11.69 -11.65
CA ALA A 460 53.93 -11.18 -12.60
C ALA A 460 54.51 -10.21 -13.64
N GLY A 461 55.76 -9.77 -13.48
CA GLY A 461 56.43 -8.83 -14.39
C GLY A 461 55.79 -7.44 -14.42
N LEU A 462 55.10 -7.03 -13.34
CA LEU A 462 54.35 -5.79 -13.30
C LEU A 462 55.22 -4.63 -12.83
N LYS A 463 55.25 -3.55 -13.61
CA LYS A 463 55.74 -2.26 -13.12
C LYS A 463 54.67 -1.58 -12.28
N THR A 464 55.11 -0.74 -11.36
CA THR A 464 54.25 -0.14 -10.34
C THR A 464 54.56 1.34 -10.13
N TYR A 465 53.54 2.11 -9.75
CA TYR A 465 53.61 3.56 -9.66
C TYR A 465 52.84 4.09 -8.44
N PHE A 466 53.27 5.23 -7.88
CA PHE A 466 52.49 5.98 -6.91
C PHE A 466 51.84 7.20 -7.57
N ILE A 467 50.63 7.53 -7.12
CA ILE A 467 49.98 8.79 -7.53
C ILE A 467 50.62 9.95 -6.77
N LYS A 468 51.17 10.92 -7.51
CA LYS A 468 51.84 12.11 -6.96
C LYS A 468 50.91 13.31 -6.91
N LYS A 469 50.20 13.60 -8.00
CA LYS A 469 49.32 14.77 -8.12
C LYS A 469 48.10 14.48 -8.98
N VAL A 470 46.98 15.10 -8.62
CA VAL A 470 45.75 15.11 -9.43
C VAL A 470 45.84 16.28 -10.41
N LEU A 471 45.76 16.01 -11.72
CA LEU A 471 45.80 17.04 -12.75
C LEU A 471 44.40 17.54 -13.10
N LYS A 472 43.41 16.64 -13.11
CA LYS A 472 41.99 16.98 -13.27
C LYS A 472 41.20 16.68 -12.00
N PRO A 473 40.53 17.68 -11.39
CA PRO A 473 39.68 17.42 -10.23
C PRO A 473 38.45 16.60 -10.61
N PHE A 474 37.99 15.76 -9.69
CA PHE A 474 36.76 14.99 -9.86
C PHE A 474 35.55 15.93 -9.96
N VAL A 475 34.74 15.76 -11.01
CA VAL A 475 33.46 16.45 -11.18
C VAL A 475 32.36 15.43 -10.89
N SER A 476 31.58 15.65 -9.82
CA SER A 476 30.42 14.82 -9.53
C SER A 476 29.30 15.11 -10.51
N THR A 477 28.88 14.11 -11.29
CA THR A 477 27.63 14.17 -12.05
C THR A 477 26.45 14.04 -11.09
N ASN A 478 26.06 15.13 -10.44
CA ASN A 478 24.77 15.18 -9.75
C ASN A 478 23.69 15.48 -10.80
N THR A 479 22.82 14.50 -11.02
CA THR A 479 21.61 14.60 -11.83
C THR A 479 20.59 15.47 -11.10
N GLU A 480 20.63 16.78 -11.31
CA GLU A 480 19.48 17.66 -11.04
C GLU A 480 18.58 17.67 -12.27
N HIS A 481 17.48 16.91 -12.20
CA HIS A 481 16.29 17.26 -12.96
C HIS A 481 15.62 18.45 -12.28
N THR A 482 16.01 19.67 -12.63
CA THR A 482 15.17 20.86 -12.48
C THR A 482 15.42 21.85 -13.61
N ASN A 483 14.35 22.10 -14.37
CA ASN A 483 14.28 23.06 -15.48
C ASN A 483 14.64 24.49 -15.04
N GLY A 484 15.28 25.25 -15.92
CA GLY A 484 15.25 26.72 -15.85
C GLY A 484 16.46 27.43 -16.46
N SER A 485 16.26 27.96 -17.67
CA SER A 485 17.15 28.88 -18.39
C SER A 485 17.64 30.08 -17.55
N ALA A 486 18.94 30.39 -17.62
CA ALA A 486 19.45 31.75 -17.92
C ALA A 486 20.98 31.74 -18.17
N LYS A 487 21.39 32.33 -19.30
CA LYS A 487 22.77 32.75 -19.60
C LYS A 487 23.09 34.05 -18.84
N VAL A 488 24.30 34.16 -18.26
CA VAL A 488 25.08 35.41 -18.16
C VAL A 488 26.58 35.06 -18.18
N ASP A 489 27.36 35.81 -18.96
CA ASP A 489 28.81 35.69 -19.19
C ASP A 489 29.67 36.45 -18.15
N THR A 490 30.92 35.97 -17.95
CA THR A 490 32.18 36.67 -17.51
C THR A 490 32.18 37.45 -16.17
N ASP A 491 33.20 37.48 -15.30
CA ASP A 491 34.65 37.30 -15.39
C ASP A 491 35.26 37.18 -13.96
N GLY A 492 36.50 36.68 -13.80
CA GLY A 492 37.41 37.07 -12.69
C GLY A 492 37.37 36.38 -11.31
N SER A 493 38.38 35.53 -11.04
CA SER A 493 39.11 35.36 -9.76
C SER A 493 38.32 35.31 -8.43
N ILE A 494 38.12 34.11 -7.87
CA ILE A 494 38.44 33.77 -6.46
C ILE A 494 38.84 32.29 -6.40
N ALA A 495 40.14 32.04 -6.23
CA ALA A 495 40.61 30.83 -5.60
C ALA A 495 40.57 31.04 -4.08
N SER A 496 40.19 30.00 -3.33
CA SER A 496 40.49 29.75 -1.91
C SER A 496 39.38 29.66 -0.85
N ASP A 497 38.08 29.52 -1.15
CA ASP A 497 37.09 29.41 -0.04
C ASP A 497 36.02 28.31 -0.14
N CYS A 498 36.03 27.45 -1.17
CA CYS A 498 34.95 26.46 -1.34
C CYS A 498 35.10 25.15 -0.53
N ALA A 499 36.16 24.99 0.26
CA ALA A 499 36.43 23.77 1.03
C ALA A 499 35.99 23.82 2.51
N SER A 500 35.62 24.99 3.02
CA SER A 500 35.25 25.18 4.44
C SER A 500 33.74 25.12 4.68
N ILE A 501 32.93 25.29 3.63
CA ILE A 501 31.46 25.29 3.72
C ILE A 501 30.89 23.87 3.63
N ALA A 502 31.47 23.00 2.80
CA ALA A 502 31.06 21.60 2.67
C ALA A 502 31.30 20.76 3.93
N SER A 503 32.29 21.12 4.77
CA SER A 503 32.53 20.41 6.04
C SER A 503 31.49 20.72 7.12
N LYS A 504 30.81 21.87 7.06
CA LYS A 504 29.83 22.25 8.09
C LYS A 504 28.45 21.64 7.85
N GLU A 505 28.00 21.52 6.61
CA GLU A 505 26.74 20.84 6.28
C GLU A 505 26.83 19.32 6.43
N GLU A 506 28.02 18.72 6.27
CA GLU A 506 28.22 17.28 6.51
C GLU A 506 28.29 16.92 8.01
N ASP A 507 28.76 17.83 8.87
CA ASP A 507 28.82 17.61 10.33
C ASP A 507 27.43 17.63 11.01
N GLU A 508 26.46 18.36 10.46
CA GLU A 508 25.09 18.38 10.98
C GLU A 508 24.33 17.10 10.63
N LYS A 509 24.60 16.51 9.45
CA LYS A 509 24.12 15.16 9.09
C LYS A 509 24.79 14.04 9.88
N VAL A 510 26.03 14.21 10.35
CA VAL A 510 26.73 13.20 11.16
C VAL A 510 26.19 13.13 12.59
N ARG A 511 25.69 14.24 13.15
CA ARG A 511 25.01 14.22 14.47
C ARG A 511 23.64 13.55 14.42
N ALA A 512 22.95 13.60 13.29
CA ALA A 512 21.62 13.01 13.13
C ALA A 512 21.61 11.47 12.95
N VAL A 513 22.77 10.81 12.82
CA VAL A 513 22.88 9.36 12.56
C VAL A 513 23.45 8.59 13.77
N GLY A 514 23.68 9.29 14.89
CA GLY A 514 24.31 8.75 16.09
C GLY A 514 23.36 8.38 17.23
N GLU A 515 22.06 8.28 16.98
CA GLU A 515 21.05 7.93 17.98
C GLU A 515 20.22 6.76 17.45
N TYR A 516 20.80 5.55 17.53
CA TYR A 516 20.01 4.33 17.55
C TYR A 516 19.40 4.24 18.96
N ASP A 517 18.37 5.05 19.18
CA ASP A 517 17.45 4.82 20.27
C ASP A 517 16.68 3.53 19.99
N GLY A 518 16.99 2.51 20.79
CA GLY A 518 16.20 1.28 20.91
C GLY A 518 14.86 1.52 21.60
N ALA A 519 14.16 2.57 21.19
CA ALA A 519 12.82 2.95 21.62
C ALA A 519 12.08 3.58 20.43
N ASP A 520 11.97 2.82 19.33
CA ASP A 520 10.96 3.10 18.30
C ASP A 520 9.61 3.27 19.02
N SER A 521 9.03 4.46 18.94
CA SER A 521 7.74 4.81 19.52
C SER A 521 6.64 3.95 18.89
N LEU A 522 6.38 2.79 19.51
CA LEU A 522 5.21 1.95 19.30
C LEU A 522 3.90 2.73 19.03
N PRO A 523 3.59 3.86 19.71
CA PRO A 523 2.39 4.64 19.40
C PRO A 523 2.36 5.27 18.00
N ASP A 524 3.49 5.73 17.45
CA ASP A 524 3.50 6.44 16.16
C ASP A 524 3.27 5.49 14.98
N LYS A 525 3.81 4.26 15.04
CA LYS A 525 3.60 3.23 14.02
C LYS A 525 2.16 2.70 14.03
N GLU A 526 1.57 2.54 15.21
CA GLU A 526 0.19 2.07 15.34
C GLU A 526 -0.81 3.09 14.78
N ASP A 527 -0.56 4.38 15.02
CA ASP A 527 -1.43 5.45 14.52
C ASP A 527 -1.28 5.67 13.01
N ASP A 528 -0.08 5.56 12.44
CA ASP A 528 0.10 5.55 10.98
C ASP A 528 -0.64 4.36 10.33
N PHE A 529 -0.52 3.16 10.93
CA PHE A 529 -1.24 1.97 10.46
C PHE A 529 -2.76 2.19 10.46
N LYS A 530 -3.32 2.74 11.56
CA LYS A 530 -4.75 3.07 11.65
C LYS A 530 -5.17 4.10 10.59
N GLN A 531 -4.37 5.12 10.34
CA GLN A 531 -4.66 6.15 9.34
C GLN A 531 -4.63 5.58 7.93
N ARG A 532 -3.64 4.74 7.62
CA ARG A 532 -3.49 4.09 6.32
C ARG A 532 -4.61 3.08 6.06
N LEU A 533 -4.95 2.26 7.05
CA LEU A 533 -6.11 1.34 7.00
C LEU A 533 -7.41 2.11 6.75
N LYS A 534 -7.62 3.22 7.47
CA LYS A 534 -8.79 4.10 7.26
C LYS A 534 -8.81 4.68 5.84
N LYS A 535 -7.66 5.11 5.31
CA LYS A 535 -7.55 5.67 3.96
C LYS A 535 -7.83 4.63 2.88
N GLU A 536 -7.35 3.40 3.03
CA GLU A 536 -7.61 2.32 2.09
C GLU A 536 -9.06 1.82 2.11
N LEU A 537 -9.68 1.75 3.30
CA LEU A 537 -11.12 1.51 3.40
C LEU A 537 -11.91 2.59 2.64
N LEU A 538 -11.55 3.86 2.84
CA LEU A 538 -12.17 4.98 2.13
C LEU A 538 -11.85 5.03 0.63
N SER A 539 -10.68 4.56 0.17
CA SER A 539 -10.32 4.59 -1.26
C SER A 539 -11.00 3.48 -2.06
N ARG A 540 -11.13 2.26 -1.48
CA ARG A 540 -12.01 1.21 -2.02
C ARG A 540 -13.45 1.69 -2.13
N ASP A 541 -13.89 2.53 -1.19
CA ASP A 541 -15.22 3.14 -1.24
C ASP A 541 -15.43 4.09 -2.43
N HIS A 542 -14.39 4.53 -3.15
CA HIS A 542 -14.52 5.41 -4.33
C HIS A 542 -14.45 4.67 -5.68
N HIS A 543 -13.91 3.45 -5.70
CA HIS A 543 -13.65 2.70 -6.95
C HIS A 543 -14.69 1.62 -7.32
N GLY A 544 -15.64 1.30 -6.43
CA GLY A 544 -16.84 0.51 -6.75
C GLY A 544 -18.08 1.40 -6.92
#